data_AF-A0A9E6DIF0-F1
#
_entry.id   AF-A0A9E6DIF0-F1
#
_cell.length_a   1.000
_cell.length_b   1.000
_cell.length_c   1.000
_cell.angle_alpha   90.00
_cell.angle_beta   90.00
_cell.angle_gamma   90.00
#
_symmetry.space_group_name_H-M   'P 1'
#
loop_
_entity.id
_entity.type
_entity.pdbx_description
1 polymer ?
#
loop_
_entity_poly.entity_id
_entity_poly.type
_entity_poly.pdbx_seq_one_letter_code
_entity_poly.pdbx_strand_id
1 'polypeptide(L)'
;PDEADPGQADSLRAGVLAAQSMQADRILVVLGDMPLISVELLKEVAMRCRLDRPSAATDGKRPSPPACFPRGLFPDLLKISGDRGAAGLLGALPEDALISAPEKVLFDVDNEERLLKLNKSS
;
A
#
# COMPACT_ATOMS: atom_id res chain seq x y z
N PRO A 1 -14.25 -12.65 10.53
CA PRO A 1 -14.50 -11.77 9.36
C PRO A 1 -13.96 -10.39 9.71
N ASP A 2 -12.99 -9.87 8.96
CA ASP A 2 -12.57 -8.48 9.11
C ASP A 2 -13.80 -7.61 8.84
N GLU A 3 -14.23 -6.86 9.86
CA GLU A 3 -15.27 -5.85 9.72
C GLU A 3 -14.69 -4.71 8.87
N ALA A 4 -15.44 -4.32 7.84
CA ALA A 4 -15.05 -3.25 6.94
C ALA A 4 -14.71 -1.98 7.72
N ASP A 5 -13.50 -1.42 7.54
CA ASP A 5 -13.10 -0.14 8.10
C ASP A 5 -13.34 0.99 7.07
N PRO A 6 -14.47 1.71 7.15
CA PRO A 6 -14.73 2.85 6.27
C PRO A 6 -13.65 3.95 6.38
N GLY A 7 -12.87 3.99 7.47
CA GLY A 7 -11.82 4.97 7.69
C GLY A 7 -10.65 4.86 6.72
N GLN A 8 -10.31 3.67 6.23
CA GLN A 8 -9.17 3.50 5.32
C GLN A 8 -9.41 4.13 3.94
N ALA A 9 -10.61 3.94 3.38
CA ALA A 9 -10.97 4.51 2.09
C ALA A 9 -11.03 6.05 2.15
N ASP A 10 -11.60 6.60 3.21
CA ASP A 10 -11.69 8.05 3.38
C ASP A 10 -10.32 8.71 3.64
N SER A 11 -9.45 8.06 4.43
CA SER A 11 -8.07 8.50 4.65
C SER A 11 -7.26 8.51 3.34
N LEU A 12 -7.38 7.45 2.53
CA LEU A 12 -6.76 7.39 1.20
C LEU A 12 -7.26 8.52 0.29
N ARG A 13 -8.57 8.74 0.24
CA ARG A 13 -9.18 9.81 -0.57
C ARG A 13 -8.67 11.19 -0.13
N ALA A 14 -8.61 11.45 1.17
CA ALA A 14 -8.06 12.70 1.71
C ALA A 14 -6.60 12.89 1.28
N GLY A 15 -5.77 11.85 1.37
CA GLY A 15 -4.38 11.88 0.90
C GLY A 15 -4.25 12.15 -0.60
N VAL A 16 -5.10 11.55 -1.43
CA VAL A 16 -5.11 11.78 -2.89
C VAL A 16 -5.51 13.22 -3.23
N LEU A 17 -6.54 13.78 -2.56
CA LEU A 17 -6.97 15.16 -2.76
C LEU A 17 -5.88 16.17 -2.36
N ALA A 18 -5.18 15.91 -1.25
CA ALA A 18 -4.04 16.72 -0.83
C ALA A 18 -2.91 16.66 -1.88
N ALA A 19 -2.57 15.47 -2.38
CA ALA A 19 -1.56 15.28 -3.41
C ALA A 19 -1.91 16.00 -4.73
N GLN A 20 -3.19 15.99 -5.13
CA GLN A 20 -3.68 16.77 -6.27
C GLN A 20 -3.47 18.27 -6.07
N SER A 21 -3.82 18.77 -4.88
CA SER A 21 -3.68 20.20 -4.53
C SER A 21 -2.21 20.65 -4.54
N MET A 22 -1.30 19.75 -4.19
CA MET A 22 0.16 19.96 -4.22
C MET A 22 0.79 19.74 -5.60
N GLN A 23 0.00 19.35 -6.61
CA GLN A 23 0.51 18.98 -7.95
C GLN A 23 1.55 17.85 -7.90
N ALA A 24 1.42 16.92 -6.97
CA ALA A 24 2.35 15.81 -6.83
C ALA A 24 2.29 14.86 -8.04
N ASP A 25 3.45 14.40 -8.50
CA ASP A 25 3.56 13.45 -9.62
C ASP A 25 3.11 12.03 -9.25
N ARG A 26 3.22 11.68 -7.97
CA ARG A 26 2.95 10.35 -7.43
C ARG A 26 2.64 10.43 -5.94
N ILE A 27 1.95 9.41 -5.42
CA ILE A 27 1.77 9.19 -3.98
C ILE A 27 2.37 7.84 -3.60
N LEU A 28 2.93 7.75 -2.40
CA LEU A 28 3.32 6.49 -1.76
C LEU A 28 2.36 6.25 -0.58
N VAL A 29 1.62 5.16 -0.64
CA VAL A 29 0.66 4.73 0.38
C VAL A 29 1.32 3.67 1.25
N VAL A 30 1.26 3.86 2.56
CA VAL A 30 1.83 2.98 3.59
C VAL A 30 0.77 2.80 4.67
N LEU A 31 0.66 1.59 5.25
CA LEU A 31 -0.22 1.36 6.39
C LEU A 31 0.51 1.66 7.70
N GLY A 32 -0.19 2.26 8.66
CA GLY A 32 0.39 2.64 9.96
C GLY A 32 0.67 1.45 10.89
N ASP A 33 0.08 0.30 10.60
CA ASP A 33 0.14 -0.94 11.37
C ASP A 33 1.13 -1.97 10.80
N MET A 34 1.99 -1.57 9.85
CA MET A 34 3.08 -2.39 9.30
C MET A 34 4.44 -1.92 9.85
N PRO A 35 4.79 -2.24 11.11
CA PRO A 35 5.93 -1.63 11.81
C PRO A 35 7.31 -2.08 11.30
N LEU A 36 7.37 -3.16 10.51
CA LEU A 36 8.64 -3.74 10.04
C LEU A 36 9.05 -3.27 8.64
N ILE A 37 8.27 -2.39 8.00
CA ILE A 37 8.64 -1.81 6.70
C ILE A 37 9.93 -1.00 6.84
N SER A 38 10.94 -1.34 6.05
CA SER A 38 12.21 -0.61 6.01
C SER A 38 12.13 0.62 5.12
N VAL A 39 13.00 1.60 5.38
CA VAL A 39 13.15 2.80 4.54
C VAL A 39 13.62 2.42 3.13
N GLU A 40 14.44 1.38 3.01
CA GLU A 40 14.94 0.85 1.75
C GLU A 40 13.80 0.34 0.87
N LEU A 41 12.85 -0.41 1.46
CA LEU A 41 11.67 -0.89 0.73
C LEU A 41 10.79 0.27 0.25
N LEU A 42 10.56 1.29 1.10
CA LEU A 42 9.79 2.48 0.71
C LEU A 42 10.45 3.21 -0.47
N LYS A 43 11.77 3.39 -0.42
CA LYS A 43 12.53 4.01 -1.51
C LYS A 43 12.43 3.19 -2.79
N GLU A 44 12.57 1.87 -2.71
CA GLU A 44 12.56 1.02 -3.90
C GLU A 44 11.19 1.00 -4.57
N VAL A 45 10.11 0.90 -3.79
CA VAL A 45 8.74 1.05 -4.30
C VAL A 45 8.57 2.40 -4.97
N ALA A 46 8.95 3.51 -4.33
CA ALA A 46 8.83 4.85 -4.90
C ALA A 46 9.66 5.03 -6.19
N MET A 47 10.87 4.46 -6.27
CA MET A 47 11.74 4.51 -7.45
C MET A 47 11.22 3.66 -8.61
N ARG A 48 10.57 2.52 -8.33
CA ARG A 48 9.99 1.65 -9.37
C ARG A 48 8.78 2.28 -10.06
N CYS A 49 8.05 3.13 -9.33
CA CYS A 49 6.91 3.88 -9.84
C CYS A 49 7.35 4.90 -10.90
N ARG A 50 6.64 4.89 -12.03
CA ARG A 50 6.83 5.82 -13.15
C ARG A 50 5.49 6.48 -13.48
N LEU A 51 5.52 7.52 -14.32
CA LEU A 51 4.34 8.32 -14.67
C LEU A 51 3.15 7.50 -15.20
N ASP A 52 3.44 6.37 -15.84
CA ASP A 52 2.49 5.46 -16.47
C ASP A 52 2.42 4.08 -15.77
N ARG A 53 3.22 3.87 -14.72
CA ARG A 53 3.39 2.56 -14.10
C ARG A 53 3.42 2.66 -12.56
N PRO A 54 2.36 2.24 -11.86
CA PRO A 54 2.39 2.06 -10.41
C PRO A 54 3.36 0.95 -9.99
N SER A 55 3.66 0.87 -8.69
CA SER A 55 4.48 -0.18 -8.09
C SER A 55 3.97 -0.54 -6.70
N ALA A 56 4.29 -1.74 -6.21
CA ALA A 56 3.92 -2.17 -4.86
C ALA A 56 4.90 -3.20 -4.31
N ALA A 57 4.89 -3.39 -3.00
CA ALA A 57 5.56 -4.52 -2.38
C ALA A 57 4.77 -5.82 -2.61
N THR A 58 5.46 -6.96 -2.51
CA THR A 58 4.84 -8.28 -2.49
C THR A 58 5.63 -9.25 -1.62
N ASP A 59 4.94 -10.16 -0.94
CA ASP A 59 5.52 -11.32 -0.26
C ASP A 59 5.79 -12.51 -1.21
N GLY A 60 5.59 -12.31 -2.52
CA GLY A 60 5.65 -13.36 -3.54
C GLY A 60 4.34 -14.11 -3.75
N LYS A 61 3.31 -13.84 -2.93
CA LYS A 61 1.96 -14.41 -3.07
C LYS A 61 0.96 -13.35 -3.48
N ARG A 62 1.03 -12.16 -2.86
CA ARG A 62 0.06 -11.08 -3.04
C ARG A 62 0.76 -9.73 -3.02
N PRO A 63 0.38 -8.81 -3.91
CA PRO A 63 0.73 -7.40 -3.78
C PRO A 63 0.09 -6.78 -2.52
N SER A 64 0.82 -5.93 -1.81
CA SER A 64 0.33 -5.21 -0.64
C SER A 64 1.05 -3.86 -0.51
N PRO A 65 0.55 -2.96 0.35
CA PRO A 65 1.34 -1.81 0.77
C PRO A 65 2.73 -2.24 1.31
N PRO A 66 3.76 -1.39 1.17
CA PRO A 66 3.73 -0.07 0.58
C PRO A 66 3.49 -0.09 -0.94
N ALA A 67 2.72 0.89 -1.44
CA ALA A 67 2.30 0.98 -2.83
C ALA A 67 2.42 2.40 -3.36
N CYS A 68 2.98 2.59 -4.55
CA CYS A 68 3.15 3.89 -5.16
C CYS A 68 2.33 4.02 -6.45
N PHE A 69 1.57 5.11 -6.55
CA PHE A 69 0.66 5.36 -7.66
C PHE A 69 1.01 6.69 -8.34
N PRO A 70 1.15 6.73 -9.67
CA PRO A 70 1.34 7.99 -10.38
C PRO A 70 0.05 8.80 -10.43
N ARG A 71 0.19 10.11 -10.69
CA ARG A 71 -0.92 11.07 -10.82
C ARG A 71 -2.03 10.61 -11.78
N GLY A 72 -1.67 9.87 -12.83
CA GLY A 72 -2.63 9.31 -13.78
C GLY A 72 -3.66 8.37 -13.15
N LEU A 73 -3.34 7.73 -12.01
CA LEU A 73 -4.23 6.82 -11.29
C LEU A 73 -4.99 7.48 -10.13
N PHE A 74 -4.77 8.77 -9.86
CA PHE A 74 -5.51 9.47 -8.80
C PHE A 74 -7.04 9.41 -9.00
N PRO A 75 -7.59 9.57 -10.23
CA PRO A 75 -9.03 9.43 -10.44
C PRO A 75 -9.56 8.04 -10.08
N ASP A 76 -8.78 6.98 -10.26
CA ASP A 76 -9.20 5.62 -9.93
C ASP A 76 -9.09 5.35 -8.43
N LEU A 77 -8.06 5.90 -7.77
CA LEU A 77 -7.95 5.88 -6.31
C LEU A 77 -9.12 6.61 -5.63
N LEU A 78 -9.61 7.71 -6.20
CA LEU A 78 -10.76 8.45 -5.67
C LEU A 78 -12.10 7.71 -5.80
N LYS A 79 -12.18 6.71 -6.70
CA LYS A 79 -13.36 5.85 -6.88
C LYS A 79 -13.38 4.66 -5.92
N ILE A 80 -12.28 4.39 -5.22
CA ILE A 80 -12.23 3.34 -4.21
C ILE A 80 -13.23 3.68 -3.10
N SER A 81 -14.09 2.71 -2.80
CA SER A 81 -15.10 2.81 -1.75
C SER A 81 -15.16 1.52 -0.96
N GLY A 82 -15.42 1.63 0.35
CA GLY A 82 -15.57 0.48 1.23
C GLY A 82 -14.29 -0.32 1.46
N ASP A 83 -14.47 -1.60 1.76
CA ASP A 83 -13.50 -2.50 2.40
C ASP A 83 -12.29 -2.92 1.54
N ARG A 84 -12.35 -2.70 0.22
CA ARG A 84 -11.31 -3.26 -0.67
C ARG A 84 -10.05 -2.42 -0.76
N GLY A 85 -10.02 -1.22 -0.18
CA GLY A 85 -8.90 -0.29 -0.28
C GLY A 85 -8.33 -0.23 -1.71
N ALA A 86 -7.01 -0.08 -1.84
CA ALA A 86 -6.34 -0.15 -3.13
C ALA A 86 -6.06 -1.60 -3.61
N ALA A 87 -6.50 -2.63 -2.89
CA ALA A 87 -6.12 -4.03 -3.16
C ALA A 87 -6.51 -4.49 -4.57
N GLY A 88 -7.66 -4.05 -5.08
CA GLY A 88 -8.09 -4.35 -6.45
C GLY A 88 -7.17 -3.76 -7.52
N LEU A 89 -6.63 -2.55 -7.29
CA LEU A 89 -5.65 -1.94 -8.20
C LEU A 89 -4.30 -2.67 -8.12
N LEU A 90 -3.93 -3.12 -6.91
CA LEU A 90 -2.67 -3.81 -6.68
C LEU A 90 -2.64 -5.22 -7.31
N GLY A 91 -3.74 -5.95 -7.26
CA GLY A 91 -3.84 -7.30 -7.84
C GLY A 91 -3.72 -7.34 -9.37
N ALA A 92 -3.89 -6.20 -10.05
CA ALA A 92 -3.74 -6.09 -11.50
C ALA A 92 -2.31 -5.70 -11.93
N LEU A 93 -1.38 -5.52 -10.99
CA LEU A 93 -0.02 -5.11 -11.31
C LEU A 93 0.79 -6.24 -11.96
N PRO A 94 1.58 -5.94 -13.00
CA PRO A 94 2.53 -6.89 -13.56
C PRO A 94 3.67 -7.16 -12.58
N GLU A 95 4.32 -8.32 -12.72
CA GLU A 95 5.39 -8.77 -11.83
C GLU A 95 6.59 -7.79 -11.77
N ASP A 96 6.90 -7.11 -12.88
CA ASP A 96 8.00 -6.13 -12.95
C ASP A 96 7.70 -4.82 -12.20
N ALA A 97 6.43 -4.59 -11.82
CA ALA A 97 6.01 -3.50 -10.95
C ALA A 97 6.08 -3.86 -9.45
N LEU A 98 6.35 -5.13 -9.13
CA LEU A 98 6.40 -5.62 -7.75
C LEU A 98 7.84 -5.64 -7.21
N ILE A 99 7.95 -5.34 -5.91
CA ILE A 99 9.19 -5.40 -5.15
C ILE A 99 9.02 -6.49 -4.10
N SER A 100 9.80 -7.57 -4.20
CA SER A 100 9.74 -8.66 -3.23
C SER A 100 10.27 -8.22 -1.87
N ALA A 101 9.51 -8.51 -0.82
CA ALA A 101 9.93 -8.39 0.57
C ALA A 101 9.54 -9.66 1.34
N PRO A 102 10.24 -10.01 2.43
CA PRO A 102 9.82 -11.11 3.28
C PRO A 102 8.40 -10.89 3.82
N GLU A 103 7.62 -11.96 3.93
CA GLU A 103 6.25 -11.90 4.48
C GLU A 103 6.20 -11.19 5.85
N LYS A 104 7.19 -11.43 6.71
CA LYS A 104 7.32 -10.75 8.02
C LYS A 104 7.41 -9.22 7.91
N VAL A 105 8.05 -8.69 6.87
CA VAL A 105 8.19 -7.23 6.66
C VAL A 105 6.87 -6.59 6.28
N LEU A 106 6.01 -7.31 5.55
CA LEU A 106 4.70 -6.86 5.09
C LEU A 106 3.56 -7.25 6.03
N PHE A 107 3.89 -7.76 7.22
CA PHE A 107 2.91 -8.22 8.19
C PHE A 107 2.26 -7.02 8.90
N ASP A 108 0.96 -6.90 8.75
CA ASP A 108 0.08 -5.96 9.44
C ASP A 108 -0.25 -6.44 10.86
N VAL A 109 -0.25 -5.51 11.81
CA VAL A 109 -0.54 -5.74 13.24
C VAL A 109 -1.79 -4.96 13.64
N ASP A 110 -2.93 -5.52 13.27
CA ASP A 110 -4.27 -4.96 13.50
C ASP A 110 -4.91 -5.39 14.83
N ASN A 111 -4.40 -6.44 15.47
CA ASN A 111 -4.94 -7.00 16.71
C ASN A 111 -3.87 -7.67 17.60
N GLU A 112 -4.28 -8.02 18.82
CA GLU A 112 -3.40 -8.63 19.83
C GLU A 112 -2.83 -9.98 19.38
N GLU A 113 -3.63 -10.81 18.68
CA GLU A 113 -3.16 -12.10 18.18
C GLU A 113 -2.02 -11.92 17.17
N ARG A 114 -2.15 -10.95 16.27
CA ARG A 114 -1.09 -10.59 15.31
C ARG A 114 0.16 -10.06 15.99
N LEU A 115 0.00 -9.22 17.01
CA LEU A 115 1.13 -8.72 17.80
C LEU A 115 1.90 -9.86 18.47
N LEU A 116 1.19 -10.83 19.04
CA LEU A 116 1.80 -12.02 19.66
C LEU A 116 2.55 -12.88 18.63
N LYS A 117 2.02 -13.03 17.41
CA LYS A 117 2.71 -13.74 16.32
C LYS A 117 4.00 -13.04 15.90
N LEU A 118 4.00 -11.71 15.86
CA LEU A 118 5.20 -10.92 15.56
C LEU A 118 6.32 -11.16 16.57
N ASN A 119 5.97 -11.15 17.86
CA ASN A 119 6.92 -11.35 18.96
C ASN A 119 7.54 -12.75 19.01
N LYS A 120 6.78 -13.79 18.61
CA LYS A 120 7.27 -15.18 18.55
C LYS A 120 8.20 -15.48 17.37
N SER A 121 8.27 -14.58 16.40
CA SER A 121 9.04 -14.75 15.17
C SER A 121 10.40 -14.04 15.21
N SER A 122 10.83 -13.57 16.39
CA SER A 122 12.07 -12.81 16.62
C SER A 122 13.10 -13.62 17.40
#